data_AF-A0A848Y3W2-F1
#
_entry.id   AF-A0A848Y3W2-F1
#
_cell.length_a   1.000
_cell.length_b   1.000
_cell.length_c   1.000
_cell.angle_alpha   90.00
_cell.angle_beta   90.00
_cell.angle_gamma   90.00
#
_symmetry.space_group_name_H-M   'P 1'
#
loop_
_entity.id
_entity.type
_entity.pdbx_description
1 polymer ?
#
loop_
_entity_poly.entity_id
_entity_poly.type
_entity_poly.pdbx_seq_one_letter_code
_entity_poly.pdbx_strand_id
1 'polypeptide(L)'
;MALLCPILLVSACAPEERPADVSPPDPPSVDYLRADTTSSFPFSDAVRVGSMLYLSGQIGTDNTGALVAGGIAAETRQTMENIKAVLERNGSSLDDVVKCTVMVENIEQWGDVNAV
;
A
#
# COMPACT_ATOMS: atom_id res chain seq x y z
N MET A 1 -24.46 -63.25 -43.15
CA MET A 1 -25.59 -62.99 -42.23
C MET A 1 -25.16 -63.47 -40.84
N ALA A 2 -25.41 -62.67 -39.81
CA ALA A 2 -24.89 -62.72 -38.42
C ALA A 2 -23.52 -62.03 -38.23
N LEU A 3 -23.48 -60.69 -38.22
CA LEU A 3 -23.55 -59.78 -37.04
C LEU A 3 -22.23 -59.70 -36.25
N LEU A 4 -21.37 -58.76 -36.67
CA LEU A 4 -20.35 -58.16 -35.82
C LEU A 4 -21.03 -57.36 -34.71
N CYS A 5 -20.80 -57.73 -33.46
CA CYS A 5 -21.17 -56.93 -32.29
C CYS A 5 -19.99 -56.00 -31.96
N PRO A 6 -20.10 -54.67 -32.16
CA PRO A 6 -19.02 -53.75 -31.81
C PRO A 6 -19.01 -53.59 -30.28
N ILE A 7 -17.89 -54.01 -29.66
CA ILE A 7 -17.61 -53.74 -28.25
C ILE A 7 -17.44 -52.22 -28.13
N LEU A 8 -18.49 -51.57 -27.61
CA LEU A 8 -18.48 -50.18 -27.20
C LEU A 8 -17.41 -50.00 -26.10
N LEU A 9 -16.34 -49.27 -26.43
CA LEU A 9 -15.51 -48.61 -25.45
C LEU A 9 -16.37 -47.55 -24.76
N VAL A 10 -16.98 -47.89 -23.63
CA VAL A 10 -17.54 -46.90 -22.72
C VAL A 10 -16.35 -46.19 -22.08
N SER A 11 -15.92 -45.09 -22.69
CA SER A 11 -15.08 -44.11 -22.02
C SER A 11 -15.85 -43.65 -20.79
N ALA A 12 -15.42 -44.09 -19.62
CA ALA A 12 -16.00 -43.65 -18.36
C ALA A 12 -15.89 -42.11 -18.29
N CYS A 13 -17.03 -41.43 -18.34
CA CYS A 13 -17.13 -40.10 -17.74
C CYS A 13 -16.93 -40.30 -16.24
N ALA A 14 -15.68 -40.19 -15.78
CA ALA A 14 -15.46 -39.89 -14.38
C ALA A 14 -16.17 -38.56 -14.08
N PRO A 15 -16.99 -38.46 -13.03
CA PRO A 15 -17.50 -37.16 -12.62
C PRO A 15 -16.29 -36.30 -12.28
N GLU A 16 -16.14 -35.17 -12.97
CA GLU A 16 -15.15 -34.17 -12.59
C GLU A 16 -15.49 -33.72 -11.16
N GLU A 17 -14.67 -34.14 -10.20
CA GLU A 17 -14.75 -33.62 -8.84
C GLU A 17 -14.45 -32.13 -8.94
N ARG A 18 -15.52 -31.31 -8.97
CA ARG A 18 -15.41 -29.87 -8.81
C ARG A 18 -14.55 -29.66 -7.57
N PRO A 19 -13.36 -29.03 -7.69
CA PRO A 19 -12.49 -28.80 -6.56
C PRO A 19 -13.35 -28.21 -5.44
N ALA A 20 -13.17 -28.74 -4.22
CA ALA A 20 -13.90 -28.27 -3.05
C ALA A 20 -13.99 -26.75 -3.10
N ASP A 21 -15.18 -26.21 -2.86
CA ASP A 21 -15.43 -24.77 -2.77
C ASP A 21 -14.43 -24.16 -1.78
N VAL A 22 -13.28 -23.71 -2.29
CA VAL A 22 -12.28 -23.01 -1.51
C VAL A 22 -12.87 -21.63 -1.33
N SER A 23 -13.59 -21.46 -0.23
CA SER A 23 -14.07 -20.14 0.18
C SER A 23 -12.89 -19.17 0.13
N PRO A 24 -13.05 -17.96 -0.42
CA PRO A 24 -11.97 -17.00 -0.50
C PRO A 24 -11.41 -16.74 0.90
N PRO A 25 -10.09 -16.47 1.02
CA PRO A 25 -9.50 -16.14 2.30
C PRO A 25 -10.25 -14.95 2.93
N ASP A 26 -10.37 -14.97 4.26
CA ASP A 26 -10.90 -13.83 4.98
C ASP A 26 -10.13 -12.54 4.59
N PRO A 27 -10.82 -11.40 4.48
CA PRO A 27 -10.14 -10.16 4.16
C PRO A 27 -9.07 -9.85 5.21
N PRO A 28 -7.92 -9.28 4.80
CA PRO A 28 -6.88 -8.90 5.74
C PRO A 28 -7.43 -7.93 6.78
N SER A 29 -6.99 -8.06 8.03
CA SER A 29 -7.28 -7.06 9.07
C SER A 29 -6.71 -5.70 8.66
N VAL A 30 -7.47 -4.65 8.99
CA VAL A 30 -7.10 -3.26 8.69
C VAL A 30 -6.88 -2.52 9.99
N ASP A 31 -5.65 -2.03 10.20
CA ASP A 31 -5.29 -1.23 11.37
C ASP A 31 -5.16 0.25 10.97
N TYR A 32 -5.95 1.12 11.60
CA TYR A 32 -5.91 2.56 11.39
C TYR A 32 -5.00 3.21 12.44
N LEU A 33 -3.83 3.69 12.00
CA LEU A 33 -2.74 4.11 12.89
C LEU A 33 -2.74 5.64 13.00
N ARG A 34 -3.00 6.14 14.21
CA ARG A 34 -2.97 7.57 14.55
C ARG A 34 -1.95 7.83 15.66
N ALA A 35 -1.10 8.83 15.44
CA ALA A 35 -0.18 9.36 16.41
C ALA A 35 -0.89 10.25 17.43
N ASP A 36 -1.83 11.06 16.95
CA ASP A 36 -2.62 11.96 17.75
C ASP A 36 -4.12 11.64 17.58
N THR A 37 -4.74 11.16 18.65
CA THR A 37 -6.19 10.89 18.68
C THR A 37 -7.02 12.16 18.78
N THR A 38 -6.40 13.32 18.99
CA THR A 38 -7.05 14.64 19.12
C THR A 38 -7.02 15.45 17.82
N SER A 39 -6.29 14.97 16.80
CA SER A 39 -6.28 15.54 15.46
C SER A 39 -7.70 15.62 14.89
N SER A 40 -8.06 16.79 14.36
CA SER A 40 -9.40 17.06 13.80
C SER A 40 -9.57 16.55 12.37
N PHE A 41 -8.51 16.00 11.77
CA PHE A 41 -8.55 15.55 10.38
C PHE A 41 -9.24 14.18 10.24
N PRO A 42 -10.09 13.98 9.21
CA PRO A 42 -10.85 12.75 9.01
C PRO A 42 -10.01 11.62 8.38
N PHE A 43 -8.71 11.54 8.69
CA PHE A 43 -7.81 10.50 8.20
C PHE A 43 -6.84 10.03 9.30
N SER A 44 -6.14 8.92 9.03
CA SER A 44 -5.11 8.34 9.93
C SER A 44 -3.73 8.67 9.38
N ASP A 45 -2.68 8.68 10.21
CA ASP A 45 -1.32 8.95 9.72
C ASP A 45 -0.84 7.83 8.80
N ALA A 46 -1.22 6.58 9.13
CA ALA A 46 -1.03 5.44 8.27
C ALA A 46 -2.17 4.42 8.43
N VAL A 47 -2.30 3.53 7.45
CA VAL A 47 -3.20 2.37 7.51
C VAL A 47 -2.40 1.12 7.14
N ARG A 48 -2.48 0.09 7.98
CA ARG A 48 -1.86 -1.22 7.71
C ARG A 48 -2.91 -2.19 7.19
N VAL A 49 -2.59 -2.86 6.09
CA VAL A 49 -3.39 -3.95 5.52
C VAL A 49 -2.45 -5.13 5.27
N GLY A 50 -2.52 -6.15 6.12
CA GLY A 50 -1.52 -7.23 6.13
C GLY A 50 -0.12 -6.67 6.37
N SER A 51 0.80 -6.90 5.44
CA SER A 51 2.20 -6.41 5.51
C SER A 51 2.43 -5.05 4.86
N MET A 52 1.43 -4.47 4.17
CA MET A 52 1.56 -3.18 3.49
C MET A 52 1.17 -2.04 4.42
N LEU A 53 1.95 -0.96 4.39
CA LEU A 53 1.69 0.27 5.12
C LEU A 53 1.43 1.41 4.14
N TYR A 54 0.23 2.00 4.22
CA TYR A 54 -0.17 3.15 3.39
C TYR A 54 -0.07 4.40 4.25
N LEU A 55 0.78 5.35 3.85
CA LEU A 55 0.98 6.60 4.59
C LEU A 55 0.07 7.69 4.03
N SER A 56 -0.46 8.51 4.94
CA SER A 56 -1.00 9.81 4.56
C SER A 56 0.10 10.71 4.04
N GLY A 57 -0.26 11.62 3.13
CA GLY A 57 0.68 12.59 2.56
C GLY A 57 1.39 13.38 3.66
N GLN A 58 2.71 13.49 3.55
CA GLN A 58 3.52 14.27 4.46
C GLN A 58 3.90 15.58 3.81
N ILE A 59 3.95 16.65 4.61
CA ILE A 59 4.34 18.00 4.20
C ILE A 59 5.57 18.38 5.03
N GLY A 60 6.42 19.25 4.50
CA GLY A 60 7.62 19.79 5.15
C GLY A 60 7.33 20.77 6.29
N THR A 61 6.44 20.40 7.21
CA THR A 61 6.11 21.20 8.39
C THR A 61 6.91 20.77 9.61
N ASP A 62 7.14 21.72 10.52
CA ASP A 62 7.67 21.45 11.85
C ASP A 62 6.59 20.95 12.83
N ASN A 63 6.95 20.80 14.10
CA ASN A 63 6.04 20.36 15.17
C ASN A 63 4.90 21.35 15.47
N THR A 64 4.97 22.58 14.97
CA THR A 64 3.90 23.58 15.08
C THR A 64 2.88 23.48 13.94
N GLY A 65 3.19 22.72 12.89
CA GLY A 65 2.40 22.61 11.67
C GLY A 65 2.70 23.71 10.65
N ALA A 66 3.70 24.56 10.88
CA ALA A 66 4.15 25.56 9.92
C ALA A 66 5.20 24.95 8.96
N LEU A 67 5.19 25.39 7.69
CA LEU A 67 6.26 25.04 6.75
C LEU A 67 7.62 25.51 7.27
N VAL A 68 8.63 24.65 7.14
CA VAL A 68 9.99 25.02 7.53
C VAL A 68 10.54 26.12 6.62
N ALA A 69 11.30 27.05 7.19
CA ALA A 69 11.97 28.09 6.41
C ALA A 69 13.10 27.51 5.55
N GLY A 70 13.36 28.14 4.40
CA GLY A 70 14.43 27.72 3.47
C GLY A 70 13.92 27.25 2.11
N GLY A 71 12.61 27.27 1.88
CA GLY A 71 11.99 26.93 0.61
C GLY A 71 12.04 25.45 0.29
N ILE A 72 11.85 25.11 -0.99
CA ILE A 72 11.53 23.75 -1.44
C ILE A 72 12.53 22.68 -0.98
N ALA A 73 13.84 22.97 -0.93
CA ALA A 73 14.84 22.01 -0.49
C ALA A 73 14.73 21.70 1.01
N ALA A 74 14.47 22.72 1.84
CA ALA A 74 14.27 22.54 3.27
C ALA A 74 12.94 21.81 3.55
N GLU A 75 11.88 22.19 2.86
CA GLU A 75 10.57 21.55 2.95
C GLU A 75 10.61 20.08 2.50
N THR A 76 11.35 19.77 1.43
CA THR A 76 11.54 18.38 0.96
C THR A 76 12.29 17.56 2.00
N ARG A 77 13.38 18.10 2.57
CA ARG A 77 14.13 17.40 3.63
C ARG A 77 13.25 17.14 4.85
N GLN A 78 12.48 18.14 5.28
CA GLN A 78 11.55 17.96 6.40
C GLN A 78 10.45 16.96 6.07
N THR A 79 9.94 16.94 4.84
CA THR A 79 8.95 15.95 4.39
C THR A 79 9.51 14.54 4.53
N MET A 80 10.76 14.31 4.13
CA MET A 80 11.41 13.00 4.26
C MET A 80 11.64 12.60 5.72
N GLU A 81 12.02 13.52 6.60
CA GLU A 81 12.10 13.26 8.05
C GLU A 81 10.73 12.92 8.65
N ASN A 82 9.66 13.60 8.21
CA ASN A 82 8.30 13.32 8.65
C ASN A 82 7.83 11.93 8.19
N ILE A 83 8.10 11.56 6.92
CA ILE A 83 7.85 10.21 6.39
C ILE A 83 8.60 9.16 7.22
N LYS A 84 9.90 9.37 7.47
CA LYS A 84 10.73 8.48 8.27
C LYS A 84 10.14 8.28 9.67
N ALA A 85 9.76 9.35 10.36
CA ALA A 85 9.17 9.27 11.68
C ALA A 85 7.86 8.46 11.72
N VAL A 86 7.01 8.59 10.69
CA VAL A 86 5.79 7.79 10.55
C VAL A 86 6.12 6.32 10.28
N LEU A 87 7.08 6.02 9.41
CA LEU A 87 7.50 4.64 9.13
C LEU A 87 8.06 3.95 10.39
N GLU A 88 9.01 4.60 11.07
CA GLU A 88 9.68 4.04 12.25
C GLU A 88 8.70 3.78 13.40
N ARG A 89 7.77 4.71 13.65
CA ARG A 89 6.70 4.52 14.66
C ARG A 89 5.84 3.30 14.38
N ASN A 90 5.71 2.94 13.11
CA ASN A 90 4.90 1.81 12.64
C ASN A 90 5.78 0.60 12.26
N GLY A 91 7.01 0.50 12.77
CA GLY A 91 7.86 -0.69 12.61
C GLY A 91 8.33 -0.95 11.18
N SER A 92 8.53 0.11 10.39
CA SER A 92 9.08 0.06 9.03
C SER A 92 10.21 1.10 8.90
N SER A 93 10.76 1.27 7.70
CA SER A 93 11.88 2.16 7.41
C SER A 93 11.80 2.71 5.99
N LEU A 94 12.62 3.73 5.69
CA LEU A 94 12.75 4.25 4.32
C LEU A 94 13.27 3.19 3.34
N ASP A 95 14.05 2.21 3.81
CA ASP A 95 14.59 1.12 2.99
C ASP A 95 13.49 0.17 2.48
N ASP A 96 12.32 0.14 3.14
CA ASP A 96 11.18 -0.70 2.78
C ASP A 96 10.18 0.02 1.83
N VAL A 97 10.45 1.26 1.45
CA VAL A 97 9.54 2.04 0.60
C VAL A 97 9.59 1.54 -0.84
N VAL A 98 8.50 0.93 -1.28
CA VAL A 98 8.38 0.37 -2.64
C VAL A 98 7.79 1.34 -3.67
N LYS A 99 7.11 2.40 -3.21
CA LYS A 99 6.46 3.41 -4.06
C LYS A 99 6.25 4.71 -3.29
N CYS A 100 6.57 5.84 -3.92
CA CYS A 100 6.20 7.17 -3.44
C CYS A 100 5.46 7.96 -4.52
N THR A 101 4.58 8.88 -4.11
CA THR A 101 3.93 9.85 -5.00
C THR A 101 4.32 11.23 -4.52
N VAL A 102 5.01 12.00 -5.36
CA VAL A 102 5.46 13.34 -5.04
C VAL A 102 4.56 14.35 -5.75
N MET A 103 3.98 15.27 -4.99
CA MET A 103 3.14 16.35 -5.50
C MET A 103 3.82 17.67 -5.15
N VAL A 104 4.15 18.45 -6.17
CA VAL A 104 4.80 19.75 -6.04
C VAL A 104 3.87 20.84 -6.55
N GLU A 105 3.86 22.00 -5.89
CA GLU A 105 3.04 23.14 -6.31
C GLU A 105 3.56 23.77 -7.61
N ASN A 106 4.88 24.01 -7.68
CA ASN A 106 5.54 24.50 -8.89
C ASN A 106 6.45 23.40 -9.49
N ILE A 107 6.10 22.95 -10.70
CA ILE A 107 6.86 21.91 -11.42
C ILE A 107 8.28 22.36 -11.81
N GLU A 108 8.55 23.66 -11.90
CA GLU A 108 9.90 24.17 -12.16
C GLU A 108 10.88 23.78 -11.05
N GLN A 109 10.38 23.53 -9.84
CA GLN A 109 11.18 23.11 -8.67
C GLN A 109 11.44 21.61 -8.61
N TRP A 110 10.97 20.82 -9.59
CA TRP A 110 11.14 19.37 -9.60
C TRP A 110 12.61 18.92 -9.52
N GLY A 111 13.53 19.70 -10.11
CA GLY A 111 14.96 19.44 -10.01
C GLY A 111 15.49 19.55 -8.58
N ASP A 112 15.08 20.59 -7.86
CA ASP A 112 15.51 20.85 -6.48
C ASP A 112 14.98 19.80 -5.51
N VAL A 113 13.75 19.33 -5.73
CA VAL A 113 13.14 18.24 -4.94
C VAL A 113 13.93 16.94 -5.09
N ASN A 114 14.32 16.56 -6.31
CA ASN A 114 15.05 15.32 -6.55
C ASN A 114 16.52 15.35 -6.11
N ALA A 115 17.07 16.54 -5.83
CA ALA A 115 18.45 16.70 -5.40
C ALA A 115 18.64 16.47 -3.88
N VAL A 116 17.53 16.37 -3.12
CA VAL A 116 17.51 16.13 -1.67
C VAL A 116 17.55 14.65 -1.36
#